data_AF-A0A7W1KAD3-F1
#
_entry.id   AF-A0A7W1KAD3-F1
#
_cell.length_a   1.000
_cell.length_b   1.000
_cell.length_c   1.000
_cell.angle_alpha   90.00
_cell.angle_beta   90.00
_cell.angle_gamma   90.00
#
_symmetry.space_group_name_H-M   'P 1'
#
loop_
_entity.id
_entity.type
_entity.pdbx_description
1 polymer ?
#
loop_
_entity_poly.entity_id
_entity_poly.type
_entity_poly.pdbx_seq_one_letter_code
_entity_poly.pdbx_strand_id
1 'polypeptide(L)'
;PDTAQICDCNGVCKSALVEAVTDGGCSTPREVMAVTRAGTGCGSCRAAVIEIVGVATGGLSDEPTYLCPCRKQTREELAGRIREDGMQSVSDVANACGTGRQCGVCKPALAYLVSEVNANRHQEERDARFINDRVHANIQKDGTFSVVPRMYGGVTTPDELRRIADVADKYEVPLVKVTGGQRLDLLGVKKQDLPAIWRDLGMPSGHAYAKAVRTVKTCVGTDFCRFGLGDAIGLGVEMEKAWEGLHTPHKVKSGVSGCPRNCAEATIKDIGIVAVEGGWQVRAGGAAGGNVREADILATVGSRAEALRVATTFLQYYRENADYKERTYDFIPRVGLEKVREIVLDEKIGAELRERLKIAKAATSDPWLERDDPYHPKQFSDLDEPADGDAEPALVGPPAGGQL
;
A
#
# COMPACT_ATOMS: atom_id res chain seq x y z
N PRO A 1 -0.69 -9.19 33.71
CA PRO A 1 -0.96 -10.52 34.31
C PRO A 1 -0.82 -11.58 33.21
N ASP A 2 -0.61 -12.83 33.59
CA ASP A 2 -0.37 -13.94 32.65
C ASP A 2 -1.59 -14.25 31.77
N THR A 3 -2.78 -14.10 32.34
CA THR A 3 -4.07 -14.25 31.65
C THR A 3 -4.45 -13.07 30.76
N ALA A 4 -3.62 -12.02 30.67
CA ALA A 4 -3.94 -10.86 29.84
C ALA A 4 -4.04 -11.29 28.36
N GLN A 5 -5.18 -10.99 27.73
CA GLN A 5 -5.38 -11.23 26.30
C GLN A 5 -4.46 -10.31 25.50
N ILE A 6 -3.64 -10.89 24.61
CA ILE A 6 -2.71 -10.14 23.75
C ILE A 6 -3.17 -10.16 22.31
N CYS A 7 -3.57 -11.31 21.77
CA CYS A 7 -4.07 -11.43 20.39
C CYS A 7 -5.54 -11.83 20.35
N ASP A 8 -6.43 -10.89 20.06
CA ASP A 8 -7.87 -11.17 19.99
C ASP A 8 -8.26 -12.07 18.81
N CYS A 9 -7.54 -11.99 17.69
CA CYS A 9 -7.84 -12.80 16.51
C CYS A 9 -7.58 -14.30 16.71
N ASN A 10 -6.57 -14.65 17.50
CA ASN A 10 -6.10 -16.02 17.68
C ASN A 10 -6.19 -16.51 19.13
N GLY A 11 -6.78 -15.72 20.04
CA GLY A 11 -6.99 -16.13 21.43
C GLY A 11 -5.71 -16.30 22.24
N VAL A 12 -4.63 -15.57 21.92
CA VAL A 12 -3.33 -15.72 22.60
C VAL A 12 -3.19 -14.76 23.77
N CYS A 13 -2.92 -15.29 24.97
CA CYS A 13 -2.64 -14.51 26.18
C CYS A 13 -1.13 -14.31 26.42
N LYS A 14 -0.77 -13.49 27.42
CA LYS A 14 0.63 -13.19 27.74
C LYS A 14 1.43 -14.45 28.10
N SER A 15 0.87 -15.36 28.91
CA SER A 15 1.61 -16.55 29.33
C SER A 15 2.02 -17.42 28.15
N ALA A 16 1.14 -17.62 27.17
CA ALA A 16 1.45 -18.38 25.96
C ALA A 16 2.65 -17.80 25.17
N LEU A 17 2.85 -16.47 25.19
CA LEU A 17 4.03 -15.86 24.56
C LEU A 17 5.30 -16.09 25.38
N VAL A 18 5.19 -16.03 26.70
CA VAL A 18 6.33 -16.22 27.62
C VAL A 18 6.75 -17.70 27.67
N GLU A 19 5.79 -18.63 27.69
CA GLU A 19 6.00 -20.08 27.62
C GLU A 19 6.70 -20.46 26.31
N ALA A 20 6.33 -19.83 25.17
CA ALA A 20 7.01 -20.06 23.91
C ALA A 20 8.52 -19.69 23.95
N VAL A 21 8.89 -18.69 24.75
CA VAL A 21 10.29 -18.29 24.96
C VAL A 21 10.99 -19.21 25.96
N THR A 22 10.39 -19.39 27.13
CA THR A 22 11.01 -20.07 28.27
C THR A 22 11.06 -21.59 28.11
N ASP A 23 9.95 -22.21 27.69
CA ASP A 23 9.83 -23.66 27.52
C ASP A 23 9.98 -24.08 26.06
N GLY A 24 9.51 -23.24 25.13
CA GLY A 24 9.51 -23.49 23.69
C GLY A 24 10.83 -23.16 22.97
N GLY A 25 11.79 -22.54 23.66
CA GLY A 25 13.10 -22.19 23.11
C GLY A 25 13.09 -21.11 22.03
N CYS A 26 11.98 -20.37 21.85
CA CYS A 26 11.92 -19.26 20.91
C CYS A 26 12.76 -18.08 21.44
N SER A 27 13.56 -17.49 20.57
CA SER A 27 14.47 -16.38 20.90
C SER A 27 14.09 -15.06 20.22
N THR A 28 13.16 -15.10 19.25
CA THR A 28 12.74 -13.92 18.50
C THR A 28 11.22 -13.75 18.45
N PRO A 29 10.70 -12.51 18.29
CA PRO A 29 9.27 -12.29 18.10
C PRO A 29 8.70 -13.05 16.91
N ARG A 30 9.50 -13.25 15.85
CA ARG A 30 9.11 -14.00 14.67
C ARG A 30 8.85 -15.48 14.99
N GLU A 31 9.75 -16.11 15.74
CA GLU A 31 9.60 -17.51 16.17
C GLU A 31 8.36 -17.67 17.05
N VAL A 32 8.20 -16.77 18.04
CA VAL A 32 7.03 -16.77 18.93
C VAL A 32 5.72 -16.59 18.16
N MET A 33 5.66 -15.68 17.18
CA MET A 33 4.48 -15.49 16.33
C MET A 33 4.21 -16.70 15.43
N ALA A 34 5.25 -17.43 14.99
CA ALA A 34 5.10 -18.62 14.17
C ALA A 34 4.45 -19.78 14.95
N VAL A 35 4.83 -19.97 16.22
CA VAL A 35 4.30 -21.06 17.07
C VAL A 35 2.95 -20.71 17.71
N THR A 36 2.79 -19.48 18.21
CA THR A 36 1.55 -19.07 18.91
C THR A 36 0.47 -18.56 17.96
N ARG A 37 0.85 -18.25 16.72
CA ARG A 37 0.03 -17.51 15.74
C ARG A 37 -0.34 -16.09 16.17
N ALA A 38 0.14 -15.55 17.29
CA ALA A 38 -0.06 -14.15 17.63
C ALA A 38 0.45 -13.25 16.49
N GLY A 39 -0.24 -12.15 16.19
CA GLY A 39 0.17 -11.21 15.12
C GLY A 39 0.02 -11.70 13.68
N THR A 40 -0.48 -12.93 13.44
CA THR A 40 -0.71 -13.50 12.10
C THR A 40 -2.09 -13.15 11.51
N GLY A 41 -3.05 -12.73 12.36
CA GLY A 41 -4.38 -12.27 11.95
C GLY A 41 -4.37 -10.81 11.48
N CYS A 42 -4.99 -9.91 12.26
CA CYS A 42 -5.05 -8.47 11.92
C CYS A 42 -3.73 -7.73 12.17
N GLY A 43 -2.83 -8.29 12.97
CA GLY A 43 -1.51 -7.74 13.30
C GLY A 43 -1.47 -6.65 14.39
N SER A 44 -2.62 -6.29 15.00
CA SER A 44 -2.69 -5.23 16.03
C SER A 44 -1.76 -5.48 17.23
N CYS A 45 -1.64 -6.73 17.64
CA CYS A 45 -0.88 -7.14 18.81
C CYS A 45 0.63 -7.27 18.58
N ARG A 46 1.15 -7.02 17.35
CA ARG A 46 2.57 -7.27 17.03
C ARG A 46 3.53 -6.48 17.90
N ALA A 47 3.25 -5.20 18.16
CA ALA A 47 4.09 -4.37 19.03
C ALA A 47 4.15 -4.95 20.46
N ALA A 48 2.99 -5.32 21.02
CA ALA A 48 2.91 -5.95 22.33
C ALA A 48 3.65 -7.30 22.36
N VAL A 49 3.57 -8.10 21.30
CA VAL A 49 4.34 -9.36 21.19
C VAL A 49 5.84 -9.07 21.20
N ILE A 50 6.32 -8.10 20.41
CA ILE A 50 7.73 -7.71 20.37
C ILE A 50 8.22 -7.27 21.75
N GLU A 51 7.46 -6.42 22.44
CA GLU A 51 7.81 -5.95 23.79
C GLU A 51 7.84 -7.10 24.81
N ILE A 52 6.80 -7.93 24.85
CA ILE A 52 6.71 -9.06 25.79
C ILE A 52 7.85 -10.05 25.55
N VAL A 53 8.13 -10.38 24.29
CA VAL A 53 9.23 -11.29 23.93
C VAL A 53 10.56 -10.66 24.31
N GLY A 54 10.76 -9.37 24.03
CA GLY A 54 11.99 -8.67 24.41
C GLY A 54 12.24 -8.66 25.91
N VAL A 55 11.20 -8.49 26.73
CA VAL A 55 11.32 -8.63 28.19
C VAL A 55 11.64 -10.08 28.57
N ALA A 56 10.96 -11.06 27.97
CA ALA A 56 11.15 -12.48 28.28
C ALA A 56 12.55 -13.01 27.89
N THR A 57 13.16 -12.47 26.84
CA THR A 57 14.51 -12.85 26.39
C THR A 57 15.62 -12.03 27.05
N GLY A 58 15.29 -11.05 27.90
CA GLY A 58 16.28 -10.14 28.51
C GLY A 58 16.84 -9.08 27.56
N GLY A 59 16.12 -8.80 26.46
CA GLY A 59 16.52 -7.93 25.37
C GLY A 59 16.31 -8.62 24.02
N LEU A 60 15.97 -7.85 23.00
CA LEU A 60 16.01 -8.32 21.61
C LEU A 60 17.39 -8.01 21.02
N SER A 61 17.88 -8.89 20.14
CA SER A 61 19.07 -8.58 19.36
C SER A 61 18.80 -7.45 18.37
N ASP A 62 19.80 -6.59 18.16
CA ASP A 62 19.79 -5.55 17.11
C ASP A 62 20.04 -6.17 15.70
N GLU A 63 19.45 -7.32 15.40
CA GLU A 63 19.58 -7.89 14.06
C GLU A 63 18.85 -7.01 13.03
N PRO A 64 19.46 -6.77 11.85
CA PRO A 64 18.82 -6.01 10.77
C PRO A 64 17.51 -6.65 10.30
N THR A 65 16.59 -5.80 9.80
CA THR A 65 15.44 -6.29 9.03
C THR A 65 15.92 -6.85 7.70
N TYR A 66 15.74 -8.15 7.50
CA TYR A 66 16.08 -8.81 6.25
C TYR A 66 14.89 -8.88 5.29
N LEU A 67 15.06 -8.35 4.07
CA LEU A 67 14.12 -8.54 2.96
C LEU A 67 14.09 -10.01 2.52
N CYS A 68 15.27 -10.65 2.50
CA CYS A 68 15.39 -12.09 2.31
C CYS A 68 15.99 -12.76 3.55
N PRO A 69 15.14 -13.33 4.41
CA PRO A 69 15.60 -14.01 5.62
C PRO A 69 16.47 -15.24 5.35
N CYS A 70 16.23 -15.98 4.26
CA CYS A 70 16.99 -17.19 3.92
C CYS A 70 18.47 -16.91 3.61
N ARG A 71 18.77 -15.68 3.19
CA ARG A 71 20.13 -15.25 2.84
C ARG A 71 20.66 -14.13 3.74
N LYS A 72 19.88 -13.72 4.76
CA LYS A 72 20.17 -12.57 5.62
C LYS A 72 20.57 -11.32 4.82
N GLN A 73 19.80 -11.02 3.77
CA GLN A 73 20.02 -9.83 2.93
C GLN A 73 18.99 -8.77 3.26
N THR A 74 19.48 -7.57 3.54
CA THR A 74 18.69 -6.36 3.82
C THR A 74 18.14 -5.77 2.52
N ARG A 75 17.23 -4.80 2.68
CA ARG A 75 16.71 -4.03 1.56
C ARG A 75 17.82 -3.21 0.89
N GLU A 76 18.66 -2.55 1.68
CA GLU A 76 19.70 -1.62 1.23
C GLU A 76 20.76 -2.33 0.40
N GLU A 77 21.22 -3.50 0.84
CA GLU A 77 22.18 -4.34 0.10
C GLU A 77 21.64 -4.74 -1.27
N LEU A 78 20.38 -5.23 -1.32
CA LEU A 78 19.76 -5.65 -2.56
C LEU A 78 19.47 -4.45 -3.49
N ALA A 79 19.04 -3.32 -2.94
CA ALA A 79 18.82 -2.10 -3.70
C ALA A 79 20.12 -1.56 -4.32
N GLY A 80 21.22 -1.62 -3.57
CA GLY A 80 22.56 -1.28 -4.05
C GLY A 80 22.94 -2.13 -5.26
N ARG A 81 22.82 -3.46 -5.11
CA ARG A 81 23.11 -4.41 -6.20
C ARG A 81 22.23 -4.22 -7.43
N ILE A 82 20.93 -3.99 -7.26
CA ILE A 82 20.02 -3.74 -8.41
C ILE A 82 20.51 -2.51 -9.20
N ARG A 83 20.92 -1.44 -8.51
CA ARG A 83 21.44 -0.23 -9.15
C ARG A 83 22.79 -0.46 -9.83
N GLU A 84 23.73 -1.08 -9.14
CA GLU A 84 25.10 -1.29 -9.60
C GLU A 84 25.17 -2.24 -10.81
N ASP A 85 24.41 -3.34 -10.75
CA ASP A 85 24.41 -4.38 -11.79
C ASP A 85 23.35 -4.13 -12.88
N GLY A 86 22.53 -3.07 -12.76
CA GLY A 86 21.50 -2.70 -13.74
C GLY A 86 20.36 -3.73 -13.88
N MET A 87 19.99 -4.40 -12.78
CA MET A 87 19.00 -5.47 -12.78
C MET A 87 17.59 -4.93 -13.02
N GLN A 88 16.83 -5.58 -13.91
CA GLN A 88 15.52 -5.13 -14.36
C GLN A 88 14.36 -6.04 -13.97
N SER A 89 14.63 -7.23 -13.43
CA SER A 89 13.60 -8.22 -13.09
C SER A 89 13.82 -8.87 -11.73
N VAL A 90 12.79 -9.54 -11.19
CA VAL A 90 12.96 -10.35 -9.97
C VAL A 90 13.87 -11.54 -10.23
N SER A 91 13.84 -12.11 -11.44
CA SER A 91 14.75 -13.17 -11.87
C SER A 91 16.21 -12.72 -11.90
N ASP A 92 16.51 -11.50 -12.36
CA ASP A 92 17.88 -10.96 -12.35
C ASP A 92 18.44 -10.96 -10.93
N VAL A 93 17.67 -10.43 -9.98
CA VAL A 93 18.04 -10.41 -8.56
C VAL A 93 18.18 -11.82 -8.01
N ALA A 94 17.25 -12.71 -8.35
CA ALA A 94 17.29 -14.09 -7.89
C ALA A 94 18.53 -14.85 -8.40
N ASN A 95 18.90 -14.61 -9.66
CA ASN A 95 20.05 -15.22 -10.32
C ASN A 95 21.36 -14.70 -9.72
N ALA A 96 21.46 -13.38 -9.53
CA ALA A 96 22.68 -12.72 -9.10
C ALA A 96 22.91 -12.77 -7.58
N CYS A 97 21.84 -12.73 -6.77
CA CYS A 97 21.91 -12.67 -5.30
C CYS A 97 21.53 -14.00 -4.62
N GLY A 98 21.00 -14.98 -5.36
CA GLY A 98 20.46 -16.22 -4.80
C GLY A 98 19.14 -16.03 -4.04
N THR A 99 18.53 -14.85 -4.12
CA THR A 99 17.29 -14.44 -3.44
C THR A 99 16.07 -15.06 -4.13
N GLY A 100 14.94 -15.21 -3.45
CA GLY A 100 13.68 -15.64 -4.11
C GLY A 100 13.59 -17.11 -4.56
N ARG A 101 14.71 -17.84 -4.65
CA ARG A 101 14.76 -19.24 -5.16
C ARG A 101 14.36 -20.33 -4.16
N GLN A 102 14.72 -20.17 -2.88
CA GLN A 102 14.53 -21.26 -1.89
C GLN A 102 13.11 -21.39 -1.34
N CYS A 103 12.39 -20.28 -1.11
CA CYS A 103 11.08 -20.31 -0.44
C CYS A 103 10.00 -19.45 -1.10
N GLY A 104 10.36 -18.57 -2.05
CA GLY A 104 9.41 -17.65 -2.71
C GLY A 104 8.80 -16.55 -1.81
N VAL A 105 8.95 -16.62 -0.49
CA VAL A 105 8.30 -15.69 0.47
C VAL A 105 8.68 -14.22 0.24
N CYS A 106 9.90 -13.97 -0.23
CA CYS A 106 10.38 -12.62 -0.54
C CYS A 106 10.04 -12.13 -1.94
N LYS A 107 9.48 -12.95 -2.84
CA LYS A 107 9.17 -12.55 -4.23
C LYS A 107 8.36 -11.25 -4.32
N PRO A 108 7.28 -11.04 -3.54
CA PRO A 108 6.53 -9.78 -3.59
C PRO A 108 7.34 -8.57 -3.11
N ALA A 109 8.26 -8.78 -2.16
CA ALA A 109 9.15 -7.73 -1.68
C ALA A 109 10.20 -7.38 -2.74
N LEU A 110 10.73 -8.38 -3.45
CA LEU A 110 11.63 -8.19 -4.58
C LEU A 110 10.92 -7.48 -5.75
N ALA A 111 9.69 -7.88 -6.08
CA ALA A 111 8.90 -7.22 -7.13
C ALA A 111 8.68 -5.75 -6.82
N TYR A 112 8.42 -5.41 -5.55
CA TYR A 112 8.36 -4.02 -5.12
C TYR A 112 9.73 -3.32 -5.24
N LEU A 113 10.80 -3.95 -4.76
CA LEU A 113 12.13 -3.34 -4.75
C LEU A 113 12.65 -3.06 -6.16
N VAL A 114 12.53 -4.02 -7.07
CA VAL A 114 12.93 -3.87 -8.48
C VAL A 114 12.10 -2.76 -9.14
N SER A 115 10.79 -2.72 -8.90
CA SER A 115 9.91 -1.65 -9.38
C SER A 115 10.33 -0.29 -8.84
N GLU A 116 10.62 -0.18 -7.54
CA GLU A 116 10.97 1.09 -6.90
C GLU A 116 12.33 1.61 -7.37
N VAL A 117 13.36 0.77 -7.32
CA VAL A 117 14.73 1.13 -7.73
C VAL A 117 14.80 1.57 -9.19
N ASN A 118 14.03 0.93 -10.07
CA ASN A 118 13.99 1.27 -11.49
C ASN A 118 12.95 2.36 -11.84
N ALA A 119 12.37 3.03 -10.84
CA ALA A 119 11.31 4.04 -11.02
C ALA A 119 10.18 3.53 -11.94
N ASN A 120 9.66 2.35 -11.61
CA ASN A 120 8.64 1.55 -12.30
C ASN A 120 9.01 1.08 -13.72
N ARG A 121 10.20 1.39 -14.25
CA ARG A 121 10.65 0.91 -15.58
C ARG A 121 11.41 -0.39 -15.44
N HIS A 122 10.67 -1.47 -15.25
CA HIS A 122 11.23 -2.79 -14.99
C HIS A 122 10.48 -3.86 -15.79
N GLN A 123 11.09 -5.03 -15.93
CA GLN A 123 10.44 -6.20 -16.49
C GLN A 123 9.57 -6.81 -15.39
N GLU A 124 8.25 -6.73 -15.59
CA GLU A 124 7.30 -7.16 -14.58
C GLU A 124 7.11 -8.68 -14.64
N GLU A 125 7.42 -9.33 -13.52
CA GLU A 125 7.16 -10.75 -13.30
C GLU A 125 5.89 -10.90 -12.46
N ARG A 126 4.76 -11.12 -13.12
CA ARG A 126 3.45 -11.18 -12.45
C ARG A 126 3.36 -12.32 -11.42
N ASP A 127 4.05 -13.43 -11.64
CA ASP A 127 4.11 -14.55 -10.68
C ASP A 127 4.81 -14.17 -9.36
N ALA A 128 5.65 -13.12 -9.36
CA ALA A 128 6.28 -12.60 -8.17
C ALA A 128 5.35 -11.73 -7.31
N ARG A 129 4.17 -11.36 -7.82
CA ARG A 129 3.15 -10.56 -7.12
C ARG A 129 2.09 -11.43 -6.43
N PHE A 130 1.31 -10.82 -5.53
CA PHE A 130 0.14 -11.50 -4.97
C PHE A 130 -0.94 -11.68 -6.02
N ILE A 131 -1.82 -12.69 -5.85
CA ILE A 131 -2.95 -12.93 -6.76
C ILE A 131 -3.76 -11.65 -7.03
N ASN A 132 -3.95 -10.84 -6.00
CA ASN A 132 -4.63 -9.56 -6.07
C ASN A 132 -4.08 -8.62 -7.14
N ASP A 133 -2.75 -8.53 -7.24
CA ASP A 133 -2.06 -7.67 -8.20
C ASP A 133 -1.98 -8.33 -9.59
N ARG A 134 -2.07 -9.67 -9.67
CA ARG A 134 -2.08 -10.43 -10.93
C ARG A 134 -3.39 -10.29 -11.70
N VAL A 135 -4.50 -10.16 -10.97
CA VAL A 135 -5.86 -10.15 -11.54
C VAL A 135 -6.59 -8.84 -11.25
N HIS A 136 -5.87 -7.86 -10.70
CA HIS A 136 -6.34 -6.50 -10.46
C HIS A 136 -7.61 -6.40 -9.60
N ALA A 137 -7.84 -7.37 -8.72
CA ALA A 137 -9.04 -7.48 -7.90
C ALA A 137 -8.72 -8.08 -6.53
N ASN A 138 -9.54 -7.80 -5.51
CA ASN A 138 -9.26 -8.33 -4.17
C ASN A 138 -9.90 -9.70 -3.98
N ILE A 139 -9.10 -10.74 -3.75
CA ILE A 139 -9.61 -12.09 -3.45
C ILE A 139 -10.38 -12.10 -2.12
N GLN A 140 -11.50 -12.83 -2.10
CA GLN A 140 -12.40 -12.99 -0.95
C GLN A 140 -12.26 -14.40 -0.35
N LYS A 141 -12.89 -14.61 0.81
CA LYS A 141 -12.76 -15.86 1.58
C LYS A 141 -13.20 -17.11 0.81
N ASP A 142 -14.18 -16.97 -0.06
CA ASP A 142 -14.77 -18.04 -0.87
C ASP A 142 -14.10 -18.19 -2.26
N GLY A 143 -12.99 -17.51 -2.50
CA GLY A 143 -12.28 -17.53 -3.78
C GLY A 143 -12.85 -16.59 -4.85
N THR A 144 -13.98 -15.91 -4.57
CA THR A 144 -14.48 -14.83 -5.42
C THR A 144 -13.60 -13.58 -5.28
N PHE A 145 -13.91 -12.54 -6.06
CA PHE A 145 -13.17 -11.29 -6.11
C PHE A 145 -14.06 -10.09 -5.80
N SER A 146 -13.44 -8.94 -5.57
CA SER A 146 -14.14 -7.67 -5.52
C SER A 146 -13.52 -6.60 -6.40
N VAL A 147 -14.40 -5.75 -6.91
CA VAL A 147 -14.12 -4.69 -7.88
C VAL A 147 -14.48 -3.34 -7.26
N VAL A 148 -13.52 -2.42 -7.26
CA VAL A 148 -13.70 -1.08 -6.70
C VAL A 148 -13.34 -0.05 -7.77
N PRO A 149 -14.31 0.50 -8.52
CA PRO A 149 -14.05 1.58 -9.47
C PRO A 149 -13.51 2.82 -8.74
N ARG A 150 -12.68 3.60 -9.44
CA ARG A 150 -12.10 4.83 -8.89
C ARG A 150 -13.16 5.93 -8.85
N MET A 151 -13.26 6.60 -7.70
CA MET A 151 -14.07 7.78 -7.45
C MET A 151 -13.17 8.80 -6.76
N TYR A 152 -12.59 9.73 -7.54
CA TYR A 152 -11.58 10.67 -7.02
C TYR A 152 -12.14 11.54 -5.91
N GLY A 153 -11.48 11.57 -4.76
CA GLY A 153 -11.94 12.32 -3.59
C GLY A 153 -13.30 11.87 -3.05
N GLY A 154 -13.80 10.70 -3.47
CA GLY A 154 -15.15 10.22 -3.15
C GLY A 154 -16.28 10.87 -3.95
N VAL A 155 -15.96 11.55 -5.05
CA VAL A 155 -16.93 12.23 -5.92
C VAL A 155 -17.39 11.30 -7.04
N THR A 156 -18.67 11.38 -7.40
CA THR A 156 -19.26 10.64 -8.51
C THR A 156 -20.42 11.39 -9.15
N THR A 157 -20.86 10.92 -10.31
CA THR A 157 -22.01 11.45 -11.05
C THR A 157 -23.18 10.46 -11.07
N PRO A 158 -24.42 10.93 -11.34
CA PRO A 158 -25.55 10.03 -11.55
C PRO A 158 -25.30 8.98 -12.65
N ASP A 159 -24.57 9.31 -13.71
CA ASP A 159 -24.30 8.38 -14.81
C ASP A 159 -23.31 7.28 -14.42
N GLU A 160 -22.27 7.61 -13.66
CA GLU A 160 -21.36 6.61 -13.07
C GLU A 160 -22.11 5.72 -12.07
N LEU A 161 -22.99 6.28 -11.24
CA LEU A 161 -23.81 5.49 -10.31
C LEU A 161 -24.76 4.54 -11.03
N ARG A 162 -25.42 4.99 -12.09
CA ARG A 162 -26.26 4.12 -12.94
C ARG A 162 -25.42 3.01 -13.54
N ARG A 163 -24.26 3.33 -14.10
CA ARG A 163 -23.36 2.33 -14.68
C ARG A 163 -22.90 1.28 -13.67
N ILE A 164 -22.57 1.69 -12.44
CA ILE A 164 -22.24 0.75 -11.35
C ILE A 164 -23.43 -0.14 -11.01
N ALA A 165 -24.65 0.40 -10.97
CA ALA A 165 -25.86 -0.38 -10.74
C ALA A 165 -26.15 -1.36 -11.89
N ASP A 166 -26.06 -0.90 -13.14
CA ASP A 166 -26.27 -1.73 -14.33
C ASP A 166 -25.27 -2.90 -14.40
N VAL A 167 -24.01 -2.65 -14.05
CA VAL A 167 -22.98 -3.70 -13.91
C VAL A 167 -23.30 -4.64 -12.76
N ALA A 168 -23.71 -4.13 -11.60
CA ALA A 168 -24.06 -4.96 -10.47
C ALA A 168 -25.21 -5.93 -10.81
N ASP A 169 -26.25 -5.43 -11.50
CA ASP A 169 -27.38 -6.25 -11.94
C ASP A 169 -26.97 -7.26 -13.02
N LYS A 170 -26.24 -6.82 -14.06
CA LYS A 170 -25.84 -7.66 -15.21
C LYS A 170 -25.00 -8.87 -14.80
N TYR A 171 -24.09 -8.69 -13.83
CA TYR A 171 -23.19 -9.74 -13.36
C TYR A 171 -23.66 -10.37 -12.04
N GLU A 172 -24.91 -10.13 -11.65
CA GLU A 172 -25.53 -10.68 -10.44
C GLU A 172 -24.67 -10.48 -9.19
N VAL A 173 -24.05 -9.30 -9.05
CA VAL A 173 -23.13 -8.97 -7.96
C VAL A 173 -23.86 -9.09 -6.61
N PRO A 174 -23.45 -10.01 -5.72
CA PRO A 174 -24.20 -10.28 -4.50
C PRO A 174 -24.31 -9.09 -3.54
N LEU A 175 -23.30 -8.22 -3.51
CA LEU A 175 -23.25 -7.08 -2.59
C LEU A 175 -22.49 -5.90 -3.18
N VAL A 176 -23.14 -4.74 -3.18
CA VAL A 176 -22.49 -3.43 -3.39
C VAL A 176 -22.34 -2.72 -2.04
N LYS A 177 -21.10 -2.45 -1.61
CA LYS A 177 -20.82 -1.86 -0.30
C LYS A 177 -20.17 -0.48 -0.42
N VAL A 178 -20.75 0.51 0.28
CA VAL A 178 -20.06 1.79 0.55
C VAL A 178 -18.92 1.57 1.54
N THR A 179 -17.70 1.90 1.14
CA THR A 179 -16.47 1.71 1.91
C THR A 179 -16.10 2.94 2.75
N GLY A 180 -15.26 2.75 3.76
CA GLY A 180 -14.72 3.86 4.56
C GLY A 180 -13.79 4.82 3.79
N GLY A 181 -13.46 4.50 2.53
CA GLY A 181 -12.68 5.35 1.63
C GLY A 181 -13.53 6.17 0.65
N GLN A 182 -14.84 6.29 0.90
CA GLN A 182 -15.82 6.95 0.01
C GLN A 182 -15.88 6.33 -1.39
N ARG A 183 -15.93 5.00 -1.46
CA ARG A 183 -16.06 4.25 -2.72
C ARG A 183 -17.10 3.15 -2.64
N LEU A 184 -17.51 2.64 -3.79
CA LEU A 184 -18.36 1.47 -3.93
C LEU A 184 -17.51 0.23 -4.22
N ASP A 185 -17.77 -0.86 -3.51
CA ASP A 185 -17.09 -2.16 -3.64
C ASP A 185 -18.11 -3.22 -4.08
N LEU A 186 -17.88 -3.83 -5.24
CA LEU A 186 -18.71 -4.86 -5.84
C LEU A 186 -18.11 -6.21 -5.44
N LEU A 187 -18.74 -6.89 -4.48
CA LEU A 187 -18.21 -8.09 -3.80
C LEU A 187 -18.90 -9.37 -4.30
N GLY A 188 -18.14 -10.45 -4.40
CA GLY A 188 -18.67 -11.77 -4.80
C GLY A 188 -18.58 -12.06 -6.30
N VAL A 189 -17.68 -11.36 -7.00
CA VAL A 189 -17.52 -11.45 -8.45
C VAL A 189 -16.65 -12.65 -8.83
N LYS A 190 -17.03 -13.41 -9.87
CA LYS A 190 -16.20 -14.52 -10.37
C LYS A 190 -14.97 -13.98 -11.12
N LYS A 191 -13.86 -14.71 -11.04
CA LYS A 191 -12.58 -14.29 -11.64
C LYS A 191 -12.68 -14.05 -13.15
N GLN A 192 -13.34 -14.95 -13.86
CA GLN A 192 -13.56 -14.88 -15.30
C GLN A 192 -14.39 -13.68 -15.76
N ASP A 193 -15.25 -13.13 -14.89
CA ASP A 193 -16.12 -12.00 -15.22
C ASP A 193 -15.40 -10.66 -15.06
N LEU A 194 -14.23 -10.63 -14.41
CA LEU A 194 -13.50 -9.40 -14.12
C LEU A 194 -13.24 -8.55 -15.38
N PRO A 195 -12.69 -9.07 -16.50
CA PRO A 195 -12.46 -8.26 -17.69
C PRO A 195 -13.73 -7.62 -18.26
N ALA A 196 -14.84 -8.36 -18.23
CA ALA A 196 -16.12 -7.90 -18.77
C ALA A 196 -16.76 -6.84 -17.87
N ILE A 197 -16.69 -7.03 -16.55
CA ILE A 197 -17.12 -6.03 -15.55
C ILE A 197 -16.38 -4.71 -15.74
N TRP A 198 -15.06 -4.74 -15.88
CA TRP A 198 -14.29 -3.50 -16.06
C TRP A 198 -14.53 -2.82 -17.39
N ARG A 199 -14.76 -3.60 -18.46
CA ARG A 199 -15.18 -3.07 -19.76
C ARG A 199 -16.50 -2.31 -19.63
N ASP A 200 -17.49 -2.92 -18.96
CA ASP A 200 -18.82 -2.32 -18.81
C ASP A 200 -18.82 -1.15 -17.81
N LEU A 201 -17.99 -1.20 -16.75
CA LEU A 201 -17.77 -0.07 -15.87
C LEU A 201 -17.13 1.10 -16.60
N GLY A 202 -16.20 0.87 -17.53
CA GLY A 202 -15.51 1.95 -18.26
C GLY A 202 -14.95 3.04 -17.33
N MET A 203 -14.56 2.66 -16.11
CA MET A 203 -14.05 3.52 -15.04
C MET A 203 -12.66 3.01 -14.64
N PRO A 204 -11.73 3.90 -14.22
CA PRO A 204 -10.39 3.46 -13.83
C PRO A 204 -10.38 2.56 -12.58
N SER A 205 -9.35 1.72 -12.46
CA SER A 205 -9.14 0.89 -11.26
C SER A 205 -8.97 1.73 -9.99
N GLY A 206 -9.74 1.45 -8.95
CA GLY A 206 -9.51 2.04 -7.63
C GLY A 206 -8.24 1.54 -6.91
N HIS A 207 -7.57 0.49 -7.39
CA HIS A 207 -6.39 -0.12 -6.74
C HIS A 207 -6.62 -0.55 -5.27
N ALA A 208 -7.85 -0.90 -4.91
CA ALA A 208 -8.21 -1.26 -3.53
C ALA A 208 -7.52 -2.55 -3.03
N TYR A 209 -7.04 -3.38 -3.97
CA TYR A 209 -6.39 -4.68 -3.74
C TYR A 209 -4.88 -4.57 -3.47
N ALA A 210 -4.20 -3.60 -4.10
CA ALA A 210 -2.75 -3.50 -4.12
C ALA A 210 -2.13 -2.96 -2.82
N LYS A 211 -0.83 -3.18 -2.67
CA LYS A 211 0.04 -2.37 -1.78
C LYS A 211 0.46 -1.12 -2.55
N ALA A 212 -0.47 -0.17 -2.57
CA ALA A 212 -0.37 1.07 -3.32
C ALA A 212 -1.09 2.19 -2.57
N VAL A 213 -1.05 3.39 -3.14
CA VAL A 213 -1.97 4.47 -2.76
C VAL A 213 -3.39 4.05 -3.10
N ARG A 214 -4.24 3.93 -2.08
CA ARG A 214 -5.60 3.39 -2.24
C ARG A 214 -6.62 4.46 -2.51
N THR A 215 -6.84 5.37 -1.57
CA THR A 215 -7.95 6.35 -1.59
C THR A 215 -7.52 7.62 -0.89
N VAL A 216 -8.02 8.75 -1.39
CA VAL A 216 -8.02 10.03 -0.71
C VAL A 216 -9.45 10.36 -0.27
N LYS A 217 -9.73 10.25 1.02
CA LYS A 217 -11.03 10.64 1.60
C LYS A 217 -11.10 12.16 1.72
N THR A 218 -12.19 12.78 1.30
CA THR A 218 -12.39 14.23 1.44
C THR A 218 -13.66 14.54 2.24
N CYS A 219 -13.74 15.72 2.83
CA CYS A 219 -15.03 16.29 3.20
C CYS A 219 -15.46 17.32 2.15
N VAL A 220 -16.69 17.81 2.25
CA VAL A 220 -17.26 18.74 1.27
C VAL A 220 -16.66 20.17 1.27
N GLY A 221 -15.57 20.38 2.01
CA GLY A 221 -14.75 21.60 1.99
C GLY A 221 -15.52 22.93 2.02
N THR A 222 -14.93 23.94 1.37
CA THR A 222 -15.55 25.23 1.07
C THR A 222 -16.66 25.15 0.03
N ASP A 223 -16.77 24.04 -0.70
CA ASP A 223 -17.79 23.86 -1.74
C ASP A 223 -19.21 23.86 -1.16
N PHE A 224 -19.41 23.22 0.00
CA PHE A 224 -20.74 23.09 0.60
C PHE A 224 -20.81 23.30 2.12
N CYS A 225 -19.70 23.17 2.85
CA CYS A 225 -19.75 23.32 4.31
C CYS A 225 -19.62 24.79 4.72
N ARG A 226 -20.57 25.29 5.52
CA ARG A 226 -20.51 26.63 6.13
C ARG A 226 -19.28 26.88 7.03
N PHE A 227 -18.52 25.83 7.33
CA PHE A 227 -17.30 25.88 8.14
C PHE A 227 -16.03 25.57 7.34
N GLY A 228 -16.15 25.34 6.03
CA GLY A 228 -15.00 25.10 5.17
C GLY A 228 -14.05 26.28 5.20
N LEU A 229 -12.79 26.01 5.53
CA LEU A 229 -11.67 26.95 5.45
C LEU A 229 -10.85 26.73 4.16
N GLY A 230 -10.86 25.50 3.63
CA GLY A 230 -10.15 25.15 2.40
C GLY A 230 -10.92 24.19 1.50
N ASP A 231 -10.60 24.27 0.20
CA ASP A 231 -11.07 23.37 -0.85
C ASP A 231 -10.49 21.96 -0.65
N ALA A 232 -11.24 21.13 0.08
CA ALA A 232 -10.84 19.78 0.42
C ALA A 232 -11.05 18.78 -0.72
N ILE A 233 -12.14 18.95 -1.50
CA ILE A 233 -12.44 18.07 -2.63
C ILE A 233 -11.36 18.25 -3.69
N GLY A 234 -11.11 19.48 -4.12
CA GLY A 234 -10.16 19.79 -5.17
C GLY A 234 -8.75 19.32 -4.82
N LEU A 235 -8.26 19.62 -3.61
CA LEU A 235 -6.94 19.15 -3.17
C LEU A 235 -6.89 17.62 -3.06
N GLY A 236 -7.96 16.98 -2.57
CA GLY A 236 -7.99 15.53 -2.48
C GLY A 236 -7.95 14.84 -3.85
N VAL A 237 -8.69 15.36 -4.82
CA VAL A 237 -8.68 14.87 -6.22
C VAL A 237 -7.30 15.04 -6.85
N GLU A 238 -6.67 16.21 -6.69
CA GLU A 238 -5.33 16.47 -7.20
C GLU A 238 -4.30 15.50 -6.61
N MET A 239 -4.36 15.31 -5.29
CA MET A 239 -3.49 14.40 -4.56
C MET A 239 -3.67 12.94 -5.02
N GLU A 240 -4.91 12.49 -5.22
CA GLU A 240 -5.18 11.14 -5.70
C GLU A 240 -4.66 10.91 -7.13
N LYS A 241 -4.90 11.87 -8.05
CA LYS A 241 -4.38 11.80 -9.43
C LYS A 241 -2.86 11.81 -9.50
N ALA A 242 -2.22 12.61 -8.65
CA ALA A 242 -0.76 12.67 -8.59
C ALA A 242 -0.12 11.33 -8.16
N TRP A 243 -0.83 10.52 -7.38
CA TRP A 243 -0.25 9.36 -6.71
C TRP A 243 -0.80 8.01 -7.18
N GLU A 244 -1.91 7.99 -7.90
CA GLU A 244 -2.52 6.75 -8.35
C GLU A 244 -1.58 5.87 -9.19
N GLY A 245 -1.72 4.55 -9.09
CA GLY A 245 -0.88 3.59 -9.81
C GLY A 245 0.52 3.38 -9.18
N LEU A 246 0.91 4.19 -8.20
CA LEU A 246 2.17 4.00 -7.48
C LEU A 246 2.03 2.90 -6.42
N HIS A 247 2.85 1.86 -6.56
CA HIS A 247 3.07 0.90 -5.49
C HIS A 247 3.87 1.53 -4.36
N THR A 248 3.56 1.07 -3.15
CA THR A 248 4.13 1.54 -1.88
C THR A 248 4.48 0.32 -1.01
N PRO A 249 5.39 0.45 -0.03
CA PRO A 249 5.84 -0.67 0.80
C PRO A 249 4.67 -1.39 1.50
N HIS A 250 3.64 -0.62 1.85
CA HIS A 250 2.33 -1.12 2.24
C HIS A 250 1.21 -0.19 1.75
N LYS A 251 -0.07 -0.58 1.88
CA LYS A 251 -1.23 0.28 1.56
C LYS A 251 -1.14 1.66 2.23
N VAL A 252 -1.36 2.72 1.44
CA VAL A 252 -1.44 4.11 1.92
C VAL A 252 -2.88 4.60 1.77
N LYS A 253 -3.46 5.05 2.88
CA LYS A 253 -4.76 5.73 2.93
C LYS A 253 -4.53 7.18 3.28
N SER A 254 -5.18 8.08 2.56
CA SER A 254 -4.97 9.51 2.75
C SER A 254 -6.29 10.24 2.94
N GLY A 255 -6.23 11.48 3.41
CA GLY A 255 -7.43 12.30 3.50
C GLY A 255 -7.18 13.78 3.60
N VAL A 256 -8.14 14.56 3.12
CA VAL A 256 -8.11 16.02 3.12
C VAL A 256 -9.37 16.54 3.82
N SER A 257 -9.18 17.26 4.92
CA SER A 257 -10.26 17.93 5.64
C SER A 257 -10.18 19.43 5.43
N GLY A 258 -11.29 20.05 5.05
CA GLY A 258 -11.37 21.49 4.79
C GLY A 258 -11.47 22.35 6.04
N CYS A 259 -11.40 21.78 7.25
CA CYS A 259 -11.29 22.52 8.52
C CYS A 259 -10.87 21.57 9.66
N PRO A 260 -10.54 22.10 10.87
CA PRO A 260 -10.13 21.29 12.03
C PRO A 260 -11.20 20.32 12.58
N ARG A 261 -12.48 20.44 12.15
CA ARG A 261 -13.51 19.42 12.50
C ARG A 261 -13.21 18.05 11.90
N ASN A 262 -12.32 17.99 10.91
CA ASN A 262 -11.69 16.75 10.48
C ASN A 262 -12.67 15.66 9.99
N CYS A 263 -13.73 16.03 9.26
CA CYS A 263 -14.74 15.08 8.77
C CYS A 263 -14.17 14.01 7.82
N ALA A 264 -12.99 14.22 7.22
CA ALA A 264 -12.30 13.19 6.44
C ALA A 264 -11.40 12.26 7.28
N GLU A 265 -11.36 12.45 8.61
CA GLU A 265 -10.49 11.75 9.56
C GLU A 265 -9.00 11.82 9.16
N ALA A 266 -8.58 12.96 8.59
CA ALA A 266 -7.23 13.15 8.04
C ALA A 266 -6.13 12.97 9.11
N THR A 267 -6.41 13.29 10.37
CA THR A 267 -5.46 13.12 11.48
C THR A 267 -5.14 11.68 11.85
N ILE A 268 -5.80 10.68 11.27
CA ILE A 268 -5.52 9.24 11.50
C ILE A 268 -5.25 8.48 10.19
N LYS A 269 -4.93 9.20 9.12
CA LYS A 269 -4.53 8.64 7.82
C LYS A 269 -3.02 8.49 7.73
N ASP A 270 -2.54 7.62 6.84
CA ASP A 270 -1.12 7.47 6.57
C ASP A 270 -0.51 8.82 6.13
N ILE A 271 -1.28 9.60 5.34
CA ILE A 271 -1.01 11.01 4.99
C ILE A 271 -2.31 11.81 5.12
N GLY A 272 -2.30 12.87 5.93
CA GLY A 272 -3.45 13.71 6.20
C GLY A 272 -3.17 15.18 5.91
N ILE A 273 -4.13 15.89 5.32
CA ILE A 273 -4.08 17.35 5.16
C ILE A 273 -5.32 17.95 5.83
N VAL A 274 -5.11 18.93 6.71
CA VAL A 274 -6.19 19.64 7.42
C VAL A 274 -6.06 21.13 7.18
N ALA A 275 -7.08 21.77 6.61
CA ALA A 275 -7.10 23.22 6.51
C ALA A 275 -7.22 23.83 7.91
N VAL A 276 -6.44 24.86 8.14
CA VAL A 276 -6.44 25.70 9.36
C VAL A 276 -6.59 27.16 8.94
N GLU A 277 -6.80 28.05 9.90
CA GLU A 277 -6.82 29.48 9.58
C GLU A 277 -5.49 29.91 8.95
N GLY A 278 -5.56 30.46 7.73
CA GLY A 278 -4.39 30.94 7.00
C GLY A 278 -3.51 29.86 6.33
N GLY A 279 -3.91 28.58 6.31
CA GLY A 279 -3.09 27.56 5.66
C GLY A 279 -3.56 26.11 5.81
N TRP A 280 -2.59 25.19 5.73
CA TRP A 280 -2.80 23.74 5.71
C TRP A 280 -1.78 23.05 6.59
N GLN A 281 -2.26 22.16 7.45
CA GLN A 281 -1.42 21.29 8.24
C GLN A 281 -1.27 19.95 7.54
N VAL A 282 -0.05 19.61 7.15
CA VAL A 282 0.32 18.34 6.54
C VAL A 282 0.77 17.38 7.62
N ARG A 283 0.19 16.18 7.66
CA ARG A 283 0.41 15.17 8.70
C ARG A 283 0.73 13.81 8.09
N ALA A 284 1.46 12.98 8.81
CA ALA A 284 1.80 11.63 8.38
C ALA A 284 1.91 10.63 9.53
N GLY A 285 1.81 9.34 9.21
CA GLY A 285 1.94 8.24 10.19
C GLY A 285 0.69 7.96 11.02
N GLY A 286 -0.49 8.38 10.58
CA GLY A 286 -1.73 8.07 11.30
C GLY A 286 -2.17 6.60 11.14
N ALA A 287 -2.91 6.10 12.12
CA ALA A 287 -3.52 4.78 12.10
C ALA A 287 -4.94 4.80 12.68
N ALA A 288 -5.87 4.15 11.97
CA ALA A 288 -7.28 3.99 12.36
C ALA A 288 -7.69 2.51 12.47
N GLY A 289 -6.71 1.60 12.50
CA GLY A 289 -6.93 0.16 12.37
C GLY A 289 -6.80 -0.56 13.70
N GLY A 290 -5.96 -1.59 13.71
CA GLY A 290 -5.70 -2.41 14.90
C GLY A 290 -5.21 -1.63 16.12
N ASN A 291 -4.53 -0.50 15.89
CA ASN A 291 -4.23 0.52 16.89
C ASN A 291 -4.59 1.89 16.33
N VAL A 292 -5.07 2.77 17.21
CA VAL A 292 -5.33 4.17 16.87
C VAL A 292 -4.06 4.97 17.15
N ARG A 293 -3.57 5.70 16.15
CA ARG A 293 -2.41 6.59 16.28
C ARG A 293 -2.73 7.88 15.56
N GLU A 294 -2.58 9.01 16.25
CA GLU A 294 -2.65 10.32 15.62
C GLU A 294 -1.43 10.51 14.70
N ALA A 295 -1.66 11.08 13.52
CA ALA A 295 -0.62 11.43 12.57
C ALA A 295 0.18 12.64 13.07
N ASP A 296 1.50 12.55 13.00
CA ASP A 296 2.43 13.62 13.34
C ASP A 296 2.32 14.76 12.33
N ILE A 297 2.46 15.99 12.80
CA ILE A 297 2.50 17.16 11.92
C ILE A 297 3.87 17.19 11.24
N LEU A 298 3.93 17.17 9.91
CA LEU A 298 5.17 17.39 9.16
C LEU A 298 5.45 18.88 9.00
N ALA A 299 4.43 19.66 8.59
CA ALA A 299 4.53 21.10 8.43
C ALA A 299 3.15 21.77 8.46
N THR A 300 3.14 23.07 8.71
CA THR A 300 2.01 23.96 8.43
C THR A 300 2.44 24.93 7.35
N VAL A 301 1.70 24.97 6.24
CA VAL A 301 2.07 25.71 5.02
C VAL A 301 0.95 26.63 4.58
N GLY A 302 1.29 27.74 3.91
CA GLY A 302 0.33 28.78 3.55
C GLY A 302 -0.53 28.47 2.32
N SER A 303 -0.23 27.43 1.54
CA SER A 303 -0.93 27.15 0.29
C SER A 303 -1.21 25.68 0.06
N ARG A 304 -2.25 25.42 -0.75
CA ARG A 304 -2.60 24.09 -1.25
C ARG A 304 -1.46 23.42 -2.01
N ALA A 305 -0.76 24.19 -2.85
CA ALA A 305 0.37 23.69 -3.64
C ALA A 305 1.53 23.22 -2.75
N GLU A 306 1.86 23.98 -1.70
CA GLU A 306 2.87 23.57 -0.73
C GLU A 306 2.42 22.35 0.08
N ALA A 307 1.13 22.25 0.41
CA ALA A 307 0.59 21.09 1.13
C ALA A 307 0.75 19.81 0.30
N LEU A 308 0.41 19.87 -0.98
CA LEU A 308 0.62 18.77 -1.93
C LEU A 308 2.11 18.47 -2.11
N ARG A 309 2.98 19.49 -2.20
CA ARG A 309 4.43 19.32 -2.34
C ARG A 309 5.02 18.53 -1.16
N VAL A 310 4.72 18.95 0.07
CA VAL A 310 5.20 18.28 1.29
C VAL A 310 4.67 16.86 1.37
N ALA A 311 3.37 16.66 1.16
CA ALA A 311 2.73 15.34 1.21
C ALA A 311 3.32 14.37 0.17
N THR A 312 3.55 14.86 -1.05
CA THR A 312 4.13 14.08 -2.16
C THR A 312 5.58 13.73 -1.89
N THR A 313 6.34 14.65 -1.31
CA THR A 313 7.75 14.42 -0.94
C THR A 313 7.84 13.35 0.16
N PHE A 314 6.98 13.42 1.18
CA PHE A 314 6.89 12.37 2.20
C PHE A 314 6.51 11.01 1.60
N LEU A 315 5.52 10.97 0.70
CA LEU A 315 5.13 9.71 0.04
C LEU A 315 6.33 9.07 -0.67
N GLN A 316 7.11 9.85 -1.43
CA GLN A 316 8.30 9.31 -2.09
C GLN A 316 9.37 8.87 -1.09
N TYR A 317 9.64 9.68 -0.07
CA TYR A 317 10.61 9.33 0.95
C TYR A 317 10.24 8.00 1.64
N TYR A 318 8.97 7.81 1.98
CA TYR A 318 8.44 6.55 2.49
C TYR A 318 8.60 5.39 1.50
N ARG A 319 8.33 5.60 0.20
CA ARG A 319 8.53 4.57 -0.84
C ARG A 319 9.97 4.06 -0.90
N GLU A 320 10.95 4.95 -0.78
CA GLU A 320 12.36 4.64 -0.97
C GLU A 320 13.09 4.20 0.32
N ASN A 321 12.45 4.32 1.50
CA ASN A 321 13.15 4.14 2.79
C ASN A 321 12.41 3.25 3.79
N ALA A 322 11.16 2.87 3.52
CA ALA A 322 10.44 1.93 4.38
C ALA A 322 10.67 0.48 3.97
N ASP A 323 10.68 -0.40 4.97
CA ASP A 323 10.75 -1.84 4.78
C ASP A 323 9.47 -2.33 4.09
N TYR A 324 9.58 -3.42 3.31
CA TYR A 324 8.39 -3.98 2.67
C TYR A 324 7.40 -4.48 3.72
N LYS A 325 6.12 -4.10 3.55
CA LYS A 325 5.02 -4.24 4.52
C LYS A 325 5.09 -3.36 5.78
N GLU A 326 6.04 -2.45 5.88
CA GLU A 326 6.06 -1.45 6.95
C GLU A 326 5.01 -0.35 6.69
N ARG A 327 4.30 0.09 7.73
CA ARG A 327 3.33 1.19 7.65
C ARG A 327 3.99 2.52 7.97
N THR A 328 3.43 3.63 7.50
CA THR A 328 3.96 4.96 7.81
C THR A 328 4.01 5.24 9.32
N TYR A 329 3.10 4.65 10.10
CA TYR A 329 3.08 4.76 11.56
C TYR A 329 4.19 3.98 12.28
N ASP A 330 4.80 2.98 11.63
CA ASP A 330 5.98 2.25 12.13
C ASP A 330 7.27 2.91 11.61
N PHE A 331 7.23 3.35 10.34
CA PHE A 331 8.31 4.03 9.65
C PHE A 331 8.77 5.32 10.33
N ILE A 332 7.84 6.21 10.69
CA ILE A 332 8.19 7.50 11.30
C ILE A 332 8.90 7.31 12.64
N PRO A 333 8.42 6.47 13.59
CA PRO A 333 9.18 6.16 14.80
C PRO A 333 10.55 5.53 14.54
N ARG A 334 10.66 4.62 13.57
CA ARG A 334 11.93 3.94 13.24
C ARG A 334 12.98 4.91 12.69
N VAL A 335 12.59 5.79 11.77
CA VAL A 335 13.50 6.76 11.13
C VAL A 335 13.71 8.00 12.00
N GLY A 336 12.72 8.36 12.81
CA GLY A 336 12.69 9.58 13.60
C GLY A 336 11.98 10.72 12.86
N LEU A 337 10.96 11.30 13.51
CA LEU A 337 10.14 12.38 12.95
C LEU A 337 10.97 13.58 12.49
N GLU A 338 11.96 14.00 13.28
CA GLU A 338 12.81 15.15 12.94
C GLU A 338 13.63 14.89 11.68
N LYS A 339 14.14 13.66 11.50
CA LYS A 339 14.87 13.31 10.27
C LYS A 339 13.96 13.31 9.05
N VAL A 340 12.75 12.78 9.22
CA VAL A 340 11.70 12.83 8.17
C VAL A 340 11.39 14.27 7.79
N ARG A 341 11.19 15.17 8.77
CA ARG A 341 10.92 16.59 8.53
C ARG A 341 12.08 17.28 7.81
N GLU A 342 13.31 17.06 8.26
CA GLU A 342 14.52 17.60 7.63
C GLU A 342 14.55 17.27 6.13
N ILE A 343 14.38 16.00 5.78
CA ILE A 343 14.43 15.54 4.38
C ILE A 343 13.23 16.04 3.55
N VAL A 344 12.03 15.98 4.10
CA VAL A 344 10.79 16.32 3.38
C VAL A 344 10.71 17.83 3.10
N LEU A 345 11.26 18.64 4.01
CA LEU A 345 11.23 20.10 3.90
C LEU A 345 12.46 20.68 3.20
N ASP A 346 13.55 19.92 3.08
CA ASP A 346 14.70 20.33 2.28
C ASP A 346 14.33 20.55 0.81
N GLU A 347 14.72 21.70 0.26
CA GLU A 347 14.35 22.09 -1.10
C GLU A 347 14.99 21.19 -2.15
N LYS A 348 16.27 20.85 -1.98
CA LYS A 348 17.06 20.11 -2.96
C LYS A 348 16.72 18.62 -2.91
N ILE A 349 16.85 18.00 -1.74
CA ILE A 349 16.53 16.58 -1.53
C ILE A 349 15.06 16.33 -1.86
N GLY A 350 14.17 17.24 -1.42
CA GLY A 350 12.76 17.16 -1.74
C GLY A 350 12.47 17.25 -3.24
N ALA A 351 13.17 18.12 -3.98
CA ALA A 351 13.01 18.20 -5.44
C ALA A 351 13.47 16.92 -6.15
N GLU A 352 14.62 16.37 -5.75
CA GLU A 352 15.14 15.10 -6.31
C GLU A 352 14.18 13.93 -6.07
N LEU A 353 13.57 13.84 -4.88
CA LEU A 353 12.53 12.86 -4.57
C LEU A 353 11.31 13.02 -5.48
N ARG A 354 10.78 14.25 -5.60
CA ARG A 354 9.60 14.51 -6.44
C ARG A 354 9.85 14.20 -7.92
N GLU A 355 11.06 14.45 -8.43
CA GLU A 355 11.42 14.10 -9.80
C GLU A 355 11.41 12.58 -10.03
N ARG A 356 11.99 11.80 -9.11
CA ARG A 356 11.92 10.32 -9.20
C ARG A 356 10.49 9.79 -9.10
N LEU A 357 9.65 10.41 -8.26
CA LEU A 357 8.23 10.07 -8.21
C LEU A 357 7.52 10.39 -9.52
N LYS A 358 7.79 11.55 -10.13
CA LYS A 358 7.21 11.94 -11.43
C LYS A 358 7.58 10.94 -12.52
N ILE A 359 8.85 10.53 -12.59
CA ILE A 359 9.34 9.49 -13.49
C ILE A 359 8.58 8.17 -13.26
N ALA A 360 8.49 7.74 -12.01
CA ALA A 360 7.79 6.50 -11.66
C ALA A 360 6.30 6.56 -12.00
N LYS A 361 5.65 7.72 -11.83
CA LYS A 361 4.25 7.96 -12.15
C LYS A 361 4.00 7.93 -13.66
N ALA A 362 4.88 8.53 -14.46
CA ALA A 362 4.80 8.51 -15.91
C ALA A 362 4.87 7.09 -16.50
N ALA A 363 5.55 6.17 -15.80
CA ALA A 363 5.63 4.75 -16.17
C ALA A 363 4.41 3.91 -15.71
N THR A 364 3.43 4.49 -15.00
CA THR A 364 2.22 3.75 -14.59
C THR A 364 1.20 3.66 -15.71
N SER A 365 0.51 2.53 -15.80
CA SER A 365 -0.66 2.32 -16.67
C SER A 365 -1.89 1.96 -15.84
N ASP A 366 -3.09 2.14 -16.40
CA ASP A 366 -4.29 1.56 -15.77
C ASP A 366 -4.23 0.03 -15.94
N PRO A 367 -4.21 -0.74 -14.85
CA PRO A 367 -4.13 -2.20 -14.92
C PRO A 367 -5.25 -2.83 -15.74
N TRP A 368 -6.42 -2.20 -15.85
CA TRP A 368 -7.53 -2.75 -16.63
C TRP A 368 -7.42 -2.54 -18.14
N LEU A 369 -6.35 -1.91 -18.62
CA LEU A 369 -6.01 -1.99 -20.04
C LEU A 369 -5.63 -3.43 -20.46
N GLU A 370 -5.16 -4.26 -19.52
CA GLU A 370 -4.84 -5.70 -19.76
C GLU A 370 -6.10 -6.57 -19.98
N ARG A 371 -7.31 -6.01 -19.89
CA ARG A 371 -8.54 -6.76 -20.19
C ARG A 371 -8.67 -7.15 -21.67
N ASP A 372 -8.04 -6.37 -22.54
CA ASP A 372 -8.09 -6.53 -24.00
C ASP A 372 -6.83 -7.23 -24.53
N ASP A 373 -5.72 -7.15 -23.79
CA ASP A 373 -4.44 -7.84 -24.05
C ASP A 373 -3.85 -8.38 -22.73
N PRO A 374 -4.28 -9.57 -22.26
CA PRO A 374 -3.87 -10.11 -20.98
C PRO A 374 -2.41 -10.57 -21.01
N TYR A 375 -1.70 -10.42 -19.89
CA TYR A 375 -0.30 -10.83 -19.71
C TYR A 375 -0.06 -12.31 -20.04
N HIS A 376 -1.05 -13.17 -19.79
CA HIS A 376 -1.08 -14.57 -20.23
C HIS A 376 -2.53 -14.96 -20.53
N PRO A 377 -2.80 -15.87 -21.50
CA PRO A 377 -4.17 -16.26 -21.87
C PRO A 377 -5.06 -16.69 -20.69
N LYS A 378 -4.46 -17.23 -19.63
CA LYS A 378 -5.13 -17.70 -18.41
C LYS A 378 -5.20 -16.69 -17.27
N GLN A 379 -4.77 -15.43 -17.46
CA GLN A 379 -4.72 -14.42 -16.39
C GLN A 379 -6.04 -14.31 -15.61
N PHE A 380 -7.16 -14.31 -16.32
CA PHE A 380 -8.52 -14.19 -15.75
C PHE A 380 -9.31 -15.51 -15.71
N SER A 381 -8.71 -16.64 -16.11
CA SER A 381 -9.34 -17.98 -16.00
C SER A 381 -9.43 -18.44 -14.53
N ASP A 382 -10.31 -19.39 -14.21
CA ASP A 382 -10.50 -19.87 -12.85
C ASP A 382 -9.22 -20.45 -12.22
N LEU A 383 -9.15 -20.42 -10.88
CA LEU A 383 -7.94 -20.78 -10.12
C LEU A 383 -7.59 -22.28 -10.20
N ASP A 384 -8.55 -23.13 -10.55
CA ASP A 384 -8.41 -24.59 -10.57
C ASP A 384 -7.93 -25.14 -11.94
N GLU A 385 -7.72 -24.29 -12.94
CA GLU A 385 -7.14 -24.72 -14.21
C GLU A 385 -5.61 -24.76 -14.17
N PRO A 386 -4.95 -25.87 -14.59
CA PRO A 386 -3.50 -25.93 -14.65
C PRO A 386 -2.94 -24.90 -15.64
N ALA A 387 -1.84 -24.24 -15.26
CA ALA A 387 -1.12 -23.32 -16.12
C ALA A 387 -0.22 -24.13 -17.08
N ASP A 388 -0.50 -24.06 -18.38
CA ASP A 388 0.39 -24.58 -19.42
C ASP A 388 1.14 -23.40 -20.05
N GLY A 389 2.48 -23.42 -19.98
CA GLY A 389 3.37 -22.55 -20.74
C GLY A 389 3.99 -21.39 -19.97
N ASP A 390 5.32 -21.27 -20.09
CA ASP A 390 6.08 -20.10 -19.66
C ASP A 390 5.91 -18.99 -20.73
N ALA A 391 5.04 -18.00 -20.46
CA ALA A 391 5.10 -16.75 -21.25
C ALA A 391 6.33 -15.94 -20.82
N GLU A 392 7.07 -15.42 -21.79
CA GLU A 392 8.21 -14.54 -21.52
C GLU A 392 7.73 -13.27 -20.78
N PRO A 393 8.50 -12.78 -19.78
CA PRO A 393 8.15 -11.56 -19.05
C PRO A 393 7.99 -10.36 -20.00
N ALA A 394 6.80 -9.74 -20.00
CA ALA A 394 6.57 -8.53 -20.79
C ALA A 394 7.13 -7.29 -20.07
N LEU A 395 7.68 -6.35 -20.85
CA LEU A 395 8.00 -5.02 -20.34
C LEU A 395 6.71 -4.29 -19.96
N VAL A 396 6.67 -3.71 -18.76
CA VAL A 396 5.58 -2.80 -18.33
C VAL A 396 6.15 -1.39 -18.23
N GLY A 397 5.53 -0.46 -18.95
CA GLY A 397 5.98 0.93 -19.09
C GLY A 397 6.18 1.31 -20.57
N PRO A 398 6.32 2.61 -20.91
CA PRO A 398 6.44 3.01 -22.31
C PRO A 398 7.68 2.36 -22.95
N PRO A 399 7.61 1.91 -24.21
CA PRO A 399 8.76 1.38 -24.92
C PRO A 399 9.89 2.43 -24.97
N ALA A 400 11.12 1.96 -25.20
CA ALA A 400 12.27 2.84 -25.41
C ALA A 400 11.92 3.87 -26.51
N GLY A 401 11.73 5.14 -26.12
CA GLY A 401 11.32 6.22 -27.02
C GLY A 401 10.10 7.05 -26.60
N GLY A 402 9.42 6.73 -25.49
CA GLY A 402 8.38 7.61 -24.93
C GLY A 402 8.97 8.94 -24.45
N GLN A 403 8.74 10.03 -25.19
CA GLN A 403 9.11 11.38 -24.80
C GLN A 403 8.27 11.87 -23.59
N LEU A 404 8.96 12.66 -22.74
CA LEU A 404 8.55 13.24 -21.46
C LEU A 404 7.23 14.02 -21.46
#